data_AF-A0A1I7AK74-F1
#
_entry.id   AF-A0A1I7AK74-F1
#
_cell.length_a   1.000
_cell.length_b   1.000
_cell.length_c   1.000
_cell.angle_alpha   90.00
_cell.angle_beta   90.00
_cell.angle_gamma   90.00
#
_symmetry.space_group_name_H-M   'P 1'
#
loop_
_entity.id
_entity.type
_entity.pdbx_description
1 polymer ?
#
loop_
_entity_poly.entity_id
_entity_poly.type
_entity_poly.pdbx_seq_one_letter_code
_entity_poly.pdbx_strand_id
1 'polypeptide(L)'
;MILDQPLKKLFASKPGKDSNAKSLLKSISWRIVGTIDTIIISYFVTGEFVMALSIGSVEVFSKIILFYFHERIWESVPKVKEDDTRKEYA
;
A
#
# COMPACT_ATOMS: atom_id res chain seq x y z
N MET A 1 31.13 15.28 1.85
CA MET A 1 31.32 15.00 0.42
C MET A 1 32.26 13.81 0.13
N ILE A 2 32.76 13.08 1.15
CA ILE A 2 33.63 11.88 0.97
C ILE A 2 32.97 10.62 1.58
N LEU A 3 31.99 10.78 2.48
CA LEU A 3 31.33 9.68 3.19
C LEU A 3 30.04 9.19 2.49
N ASP A 4 29.55 9.90 1.49
CA ASP A 4 28.32 9.56 0.74
C ASP A 4 28.55 8.51 -0.36
N GLN A 5 29.79 8.29 -0.78
CA GLN A 5 30.14 7.37 -1.86
C GLN A 5 29.96 5.87 -1.52
N PRO A 6 30.45 5.33 -0.37
CA PRO A 6 30.19 3.94 0.00
C PRO A 6 28.70 3.72 0.35
N LEU A 7 28.07 4.74 0.94
CA LEU A 7 26.65 4.71 1.31
C LEU A 7 25.77 4.64 0.06
N LYS A 8 26.02 5.48 -0.95
CA LYS A 8 25.30 5.43 -2.22
C LYS A 8 25.44 4.09 -2.92
N LYS A 9 26.58 3.41 -2.84
CA LYS A 9 26.77 2.10 -3.49
C LYS A 9 25.97 0.98 -2.81
N LEU A 10 25.74 1.09 -1.51
CA LEU A 10 24.89 0.17 -0.74
C LEU A 10 23.40 0.40 -1.03
N PHE A 11 22.98 1.65 -1.23
CA PHE A 11 21.58 2.01 -1.51
C PHE A 11 21.24 2.16 -3.00
N ALA A 12 22.24 2.14 -3.89
CA ALA A 12 22.09 2.12 -5.35
C ALA A 12 21.56 0.75 -5.79
N SER A 13 20.30 0.51 -5.45
CA SER A 13 19.51 -0.59 -5.98
C SER A 13 19.45 -0.41 -7.49
N LYS A 14 19.97 -1.39 -8.23
CA LYS A 14 19.88 -1.43 -9.70
C LYS A 14 18.41 -1.19 -10.07
N PRO A 15 18.07 -0.17 -10.90
CA PRO A 15 16.69 0.02 -11.36
C PRO A 15 16.37 -1.08 -12.37
N GLY A 16 16.09 -2.27 -11.86
CA GLY A 16 15.48 -3.36 -12.62
C GLY A 16 13.98 -3.12 -12.62
N LYS A 17 13.36 -3.17 -13.80
CA LYS A 17 11.91 -3.14 -14.01
C LYS A 17 11.24 -4.01 -12.94
N ASP A 18 10.51 -3.39 -12.01
CA ASP A 18 9.82 -4.10 -10.94
C ASP A 18 8.82 -5.06 -11.61
N SER A 19 9.04 -6.37 -11.41
CA SER A 19 8.12 -7.38 -11.91
C SER A 19 6.80 -7.30 -11.14
N ASN A 20 5.68 -7.63 -11.79
CA ASN A 20 4.37 -7.67 -11.12
C ASN A 20 4.41 -8.53 -9.84
N ALA A 21 5.18 -9.63 -9.86
CA ALA A 21 5.41 -10.47 -8.68
C ALA A 21 6.13 -9.72 -7.54
N LYS A 22 7.16 -8.93 -7.84
CA LYS A 22 7.87 -8.12 -6.83
C LYS A 22 6.95 -7.05 -6.22
N SER A 23 6.09 -6.42 -7.02
CA SER A 23 5.10 -5.46 -6.52
C SER A 23 4.04 -6.12 -5.63
N LEU A 24 3.55 -7.31 -5.99
CA LEU A 24 2.64 -8.10 -5.16
C LEU A 24 3.29 -8.47 -3.83
N LEU A 25 4.53 -8.97 -3.85
CA LEU A 25 5.28 -9.31 -2.64
C LEU A 25 5.51 -8.09 -1.74
N LYS A 26 5.85 -6.93 -2.31
CA LYS A 26 5.96 -5.68 -1.55
C LYS A 26 4.62 -5.31 -0.88
N SER A 27 3.51 -5.43 -1.59
CA SER A 27 2.18 -5.13 -1.05
C SER A 27 1.80 -6.05 0.11
N ILE A 28 2.06 -7.36 -0.03
CA ILE A 28 1.83 -8.34 1.04
C ILE A 28 2.73 -8.04 2.25
N SER A 29 4.02 -7.80 2.01
CA SER A 29 4.98 -7.45 3.06
C SER A 29 4.53 -6.20 3.83
N TRP A 30 4.10 -5.15 3.13
CA TRP A 30 3.62 -3.93 3.76
C TRP A 30 2.35 -4.15 4.59
N ARG A 31 1.43 -5.01 4.13
CA ARG A 31 0.22 -5.37 4.88
C ARG A 31 0.55 -6.12 6.18
N ILE A 32 1.47 -7.09 6.12
CA ILE A 32 1.89 -7.85 7.31
C ILE A 32 2.49 -6.91 8.35
N VAL A 33 3.39 -6.01 7.93
CA VAL A 33 4.01 -5.03 8.85
C VAL A 33 2.95 -4.14 9.51
N GLY A 34 1.97 -3.63 8.74
CA GLY A 34 0.91 -2.78 9.30
C GLY A 34 -0.01 -3.50 10.30
N THR A 35 -0.35 -4.76 10.05
CA THR A 35 -1.18 -5.55 10.98
C THR A 35 -0.41 -5.89 12.25
N ILE A 36 0.89 -6.22 12.14
CA ILE A 36 1.76 -6.42 13.31
C ILE A 36 1.84 -5.14 14.14
N ASP A 37 2.06 -4.00 13.52
CA ASP A 37 2.10 -2.70 14.19
C ASP A 37 0.81 -2.41 14.95
N THR A 38 -0.34 -2.65 14.31
CA THR A 38 -1.66 -2.50 14.93
C THR A 38 -1.85 -3.40 16.15
N ILE A 39 -1.45 -4.68 16.06
CA ILE A 39 -1.52 -5.62 17.17
C ILE A 39 -0.62 -5.17 18.33
N ILE A 40 0.61 -4.74 18.03
CA ILE A 40 1.57 -4.27 19.04
C ILE A 40 1.02 -3.05 19.77
N ILE A 41 0.58 -2.03 19.02
CA ILE A 41 0.01 -0.80 19.60
C ILE A 41 -1.23 -1.15 20.43
N SER A 42 -2.12 -1.97 19.90
CA SER A 42 -3.34 -2.39 20.60
C SER A 42 -3.00 -3.11 21.89
N TYR A 43 -2.02 -4.01 21.88
CA TYR A 43 -1.57 -4.72 23.08
C TYR A 43 -1.01 -3.76 24.13
N PHE A 44 -0.21 -2.77 23.74
CA PHE A 44 0.28 -1.75 24.68
C PHE A 44 -0.83 -0.91 25.29
N VAL A 45 -1.91 -0.66 24.54
CA VAL A 45 -3.06 0.12 25.01
C VAL A 45 -3.98 -0.70 25.91
N THR A 46 -4.27 -1.94 25.54
CA THR A 46 -5.26 -2.78 26.24
C THR A 46 -4.65 -3.65 27.35
N GLY A 47 -3.36 -3.97 27.24
CA GLY A 47 -2.67 -4.96 28.08
C GLY A 47 -3.11 -6.41 27.85
N GLU A 48 -3.95 -6.67 26.85
CA GLU A 48 -4.59 -7.97 26.64
C GLU A 48 -4.39 -8.45 25.20
N PHE A 49 -3.81 -9.63 25.05
CA PHE A 49 -3.34 -10.17 23.78
C PHE A 49 -4.47 -10.64 22.86
N VAL A 50 -5.52 -11.25 23.43
CA VAL A 50 -6.69 -11.72 22.66
C VAL A 50 -7.44 -10.53 22.05
N MET A 51 -7.54 -9.43 22.78
CA MET A 51 -8.14 -8.18 22.33
C MET A 51 -7.31 -7.53 21.24
N ALA A 52 -5.98 -7.47 21.40
CA ALA A 52 -5.08 -6.93 20.39
C ALA A 52 -5.14 -7.74 19.07
N LEU A 53 -5.18 -9.07 19.16
CA LEU A 53 -5.38 -9.93 17.99
C LEU A 53 -6.75 -9.72 17.34
N SER A 54 -7.80 -9.52 18.15
CA SER A 54 -9.14 -9.22 17.66
C SER A 54 -9.16 -7.91 16.87
N ILE A 55 -8.50 -6.87 17.38
CA ILE A 55 -8.37 -5.57 16.70
C ILE A 55 -7.61 -5.73 15.37
N GLY A 56 -6.46 -6.41 15.38
CA GLY A 56 -5.70 -6.69 14.16
C GLY A 56 -6.50 -7.49 13.12
N SER A 57 -7.31 -8.46 13.57
CA SER A 57 -8.17 -9.24 12.68
C SER A 57 -9.24 -8.35 12.04
N VAL A 58 -9.92 -7.54 12.85
CA VAL A 58 -10.94 -6.58 12.37
C VAL A 58 -10.32 -5.55 11.41
N GLU A 59 -9.10 -5.07 11.66
CA GLU A 59 -8.36 -4.15 10.78
C GLU A 59 -8.23 -4.74 9.36
N VAL A 60 -7.74 -5.97 9.26
CA VAL A 60 -7.56 -6.66 7.97
C VAL A 60 -8.90 -6.82 7.23
N PHE A 61 -9.92 -7.33 7.92
CA PHE A 61 -11.24 -7.55 7.32
C PHE A 61 -11.89 -6.24 6.85
N SER A 62 -11.86 -5.21 7.70
CA SER A 62 -12.41 -3.89 7.39
C SER A 62 -11.76 -3.30 6.15
N LYS A 63 -10.43 -3.43 6.04
CA LYS A 63 -9.65 -2.90 4.92
C LYS A 63 -9.94 -3.60 3.60
N ILE A 64 -10.20 -4.91 3.62
CA ILE A 64 -10.65 -5.64 2.42
C ILE A 64 -11.99 -5.10 1.93
N ILE A 65 -12.95 -4.94 2.84
CA ILE A 65 -14.29 -4.42 2.53
C ILE A 65 -14.19 -2.99 1.98
N LEU A 66 -13.48 -2.11 2.69
CA LEU A 66 -13.28 -0.72 2.28
C LEU A 66 -12.56 -0.62 0.93
N PHE A 67 -11.54 -1.45 0.69
CA PHE A 67 -10.82 -1.46 -0.59
C PHE A 67 -11.72 -1.88 -1.75
N TYR A 68 -12.56 -2.90 -1.56
CA TYR A 68 -13.52 -3.32 -2.58
C TYR A 68 -14.50 -2.19 -2.95
N PHE A 69 -15.08 -1.52 -1.94
CA PHE A 69 -15.98 -0.39 -2.20
C PHE A 69 -15.25 0.81 -2.80
N HIS A 70 -14.02 1.09 -2.38
CA HIS A 70 -13.19 2.14 -2.94
C HIS A 70 -12.97 1.93 -4.45
N GLU A 71 -12.56 0.73 -4.86
CA GLU A 71 -12.41 0.38 -6.28
C GLU A 71 -13.73 0.56 -7.04
N ARG A 72 -14.86 0.11 -6.47
CA ARG A 72 -16.17 0.21 -7.11
C ARG A 72 -16.63 1.65 -7.31
N ILE A 73 -16.37 2.52 -6.33
CA ILE A 73 -16.65 3.96 -6.42
C ILE A 73 -15.74 4.59 -7.48
N TRP A 74 -14.45 4.24 -7.50
CA TRP A 74 -13.49 4.77 -8.46
C TRP A 74 -13.84 4.41 -9.91
N GLU A 75 -14.29 3.18 -10.16
CA GLU A 75 -14.79 2.76 -11.48
C GLU A 75 -16.05 3.49 -11.92
N SER A 76 -16.86 3.95 -10.97
CA SER A 76 -18.12 4.67 -11.25
C SER A 76 -17.90 6.13 -11.62
N VAL A 77 -16.69 6.67 -11.43
CA VAL A 77 -16.35 8.04 -11.85
C VAL A 77 -16.18 8.07 -13.38
N PRO A 78 -16.95 8.89 -14.11
CA PRO A 78 -16.83 9.00 -15.55
C PRO A 78 -15.42 9.46 -15.93
N LYS A 79 -14.70 8.65 -16.72
CA LYS A 79 -13.46 9.09 -17.35
C LYS A 79 -13.85 10.13 -18.41
N VAL A 80 -13.46 11.39 -18.21
CA VAL A 80 -13.56 12.42 -19.25
C VAL A 80 -12.80 11.88 -20.46
N LYS A 81 -13.53 11.62 -21.56
CA LYS A 81 -12.92 11.11 -22.79
C LYS A 81 -12.14 12.24 -23.43
N GLU A 82 -10.82 12.07 -23.52
CA GLU A 82 -9.87 12.94 -24.24
C GLU A 82 -10.05 12.90 -25.77
N ASP A 83 -11.19 12.40 -26.25
CA ASP A 83 -11.59 12.27 -27.66
C ASP A 83 -12.08 13.62 -28.23
N ASP A 84 -12.68 14.47 -27.40
CA ASP A 84 -13.36 15.69 -27.85
C ASP A 84 -12.39 16.84 -28.14
N THR A 85 -11.23 16.88 -27.45
CA THR A 85 -10.22 17.93 -27.63
C THR A 85 -9.42 17.81 -28.92
N ARG A 86 -9.47 16.68 -29.64
CA ARG A 86 -8.77 16.55 -30.93
C ARG A 86 -9.58 17.08 -32.11
N LYS A 87 -10.91 17.15 -32.01
CA LYS A 87 -11.78 17.59 -33.12
C LYS A 87 -11.97 19.10 -33.18
N GLU A 88 -11.71 19.82 -32.09
CA GLU A 88 -11.85 21.28 -32.03
C GLU A 88 -10.64 22.04 -32.61
N TYR A 89 -9.51 21.36 -32.81
CA TYR A 89 -8.28 21.92 -33.40
C TYR A 89 -7.81 21.20 -34.68
N ALA A 90 -8.67 20.35 -35.27
CA ALA A 90 -8.39 19.63 -36.52
C ALA A 90 -9.21 20.19 -37.69
#